data_AF-A0A5C5ZBG4-F1
#
_entry.id   AF-A0A5C5ZBG4-F1
#
_cell.length_a   1.000
_cell.length_b   1.000
_cell.length_c   1.000
_cell.angle_alpha   90.00
_cell.angle_beta   90.00
_cell.angle_gamma   90.00
#
_symmetry.space_group_name_H-M   'P 1'
#
loop_
_entity.id
_entity.type
_entity.pdbx_description
1 polymer ?
#
loop_
_entity_poly.entity_id
_entity_poly.type
_entity_poly.pdbx_seq_one_letter_code
_entity_poly.pdbx_strand_id
1 'polypeptide(L)'
;MTSSHRVRFTQSCPVCGRRVEIRASLLGCTVACQHCNAEFVASAQSDGCQHIDRSNDLLARVETALRRAEEQAAVAQGSEKQTIA
;
A
#
# COMPACT_ATOMS: atom_id res chain seq x y z
N MET A 1 -3.56 34.53 -23.03
CA MET A 1 -2.46 34.27 -22.08
C MET A 1 -2.94 33.20 -21.09
N THR A 2 -2.83 31.93 -21.45
CA THR A 2 -3.28 30.81 -20.62
C THR A 2 -2.22 30.51 -19.56
N SER A 3 -2.42 31.02 -18.35
CA SER A 3 -1.53 30.78 -17.20
C SER A 3 -1.50 29.30 -16.82
N SER A 4 -0.50 28.56 -17.31
CA SER A 4 -0.13 27.19 -16.89
C SER A 4 0.33 27.06 -15.41
N HIS A 5 -0.09 27.95 -14.52
CA HIS A 5 0.52 28.16 -13.20
C HIS A 5 -0.02 27.28 -12.06
N ARG A 6 -0.73 26.18 -12.32
CA ARG A 6 -1.40 25.42 -11.23
C ARG A 6 -1.35 23.90 -11.36
N VAL A 7 -0.37 23.32 -12.04
CA VAL A 7 -0.20 21.87 -11.97
C VAL A 7 0.36 21.52 -10.59
N ARG A 8 -0.43 20.79 -9.81
CA ARG A 8 -0.07 20.26 -8.49
C ARG A 8 -0.28 18.76 -8.49
N PHE A 9 0.49 18.05 -7.70
CA PHE A 9 0.34 16.62 -7.46
C PHE A 9 0.36 16.36 -5.96
N THR A 10 -0.14 15.20 -5.56
CA THR A 10 -0.14 14.76 -4.17
C THR A 10 0.87 13.64 -3.99
N GLN A 11 1.64 13.72 -2.91
CA GLN A 11 2.59 12.69 -2.52
C GLN A 11 2.44 12.41 -1.02
N SER A 12 2.47 11.14 -0.63
CA SER A 12 2.40 10.75 0.77
C SER A 12 3.76 10.98 1.46
N CYS A 13 3.76 11.61 2.63
CA CYS A 13 4.98 11.81 3.41
C CYS A 13 5.50 10.45 3.90
N PRO A 14 6.77 10.11 3.67
CA PRO A 14 7.33 8.80 4.07
C PRO A 14 7.43 8.61 5.59
N VAL A 15 7.35 9.69 6.38
CA VAL A 15 7.48 9.65 7.84
C VAL A 15 6.14 9.55 8.55
N CYS A 16 5.15 10.36 8.15
CA CYS A 16 3.85 10.41 8.83
C CYS A 16 2.68 9.83 8.01
N GLY A 17 2.90 9.46 6.75
CA GLY A 17 1.88 8.91 5.86
C GLY A 17 0.81 9.92 5.39
N ARG A 18 0.89 11.20 5.78
CA ARG A 18 -0.07 12.22 5.33
C ARG A 18 0.17 12.60 3.89
N ARG A 19 -0.91 12.84 3.14
CA ARG A 19 -0.85 13.37 1.77
C ARG A 19 -0.46 14.84 1.81
N VAL A 20 0.59 15.20 1.08
CA VAL A 20 1.08 16.57 0.91
C VAL A 20 0.82 17.00 -0.53
N GLU A 21 0.22 18.17 -0.73
CA GLU A 21 0.04 18.76 -2.06
C GLU A 21 1.28 19.55 -2.43
N ILE A 22 1.94 19.17 -3.52
CA ILE A 22 3.21 19.73 -3.99
C ILE A 22 2.99 20.32 -5.39
N ARG A 23 3.59 21.49 -5.65
CA ARG A 23 3.56 22.09 -6.99
C ARG A 23 4.42 21.28 -7.93
N ALA A 24 3.96 21.05 -9.17
CA ALA A 24 4.75 20.36 -10.19
C ALA A 24 6.10 21.04 -10.48
N SER A 25 6.20 22.36 -10.23
CA SER A 25 7.46 23.11 -10.33
C SER A 25 8.54 22.67 -9.34
N LEU A 26 8.16 21.95 -8.28
CA LEU A 26 9.07 21.45 -7.25
C LEU A 26 9.40 19.96 -7.45
N LEU A 27 9.03 19.36 -8.58
CA LEU A 27 9.40 17.98 -8.89
C LEU A 27 10.93 17.83 -8.92
N GLY A 28 11.43 16.83 -8.20
CA GLY A 28 12.87 16.58 -8.01
C GLY A 28 13.53 17.47 -6.96
N CYS A 29 12.82 18.41 -6.35
CA CYS A 29 13.35 19.24 -5.26
C CYS A 29 13.08 18.61 -3.89
N THR A 30 13.94 18.93 -2.92
CA THR A 30 13.69 18.62 -1.50
C THR A 30 12.59 19.53 -0.97
N VAL A 31 11.54 18.92 -0.40
CA VAL A 31 10.43 19.62 0.25
C VAL A 31 10.26 19.12 1.68
N ALA A 32 9.71 19.95 2.55
CA ALA A 32 9.44 19.60 3.94
C ALA A 32 7.95 19.32 4.18
N CYS A 33 7.64 18.28 4.96
CA CYS A 33 6.28 18.01 5.40
C CYS A 33 5.84 19.08 6.41
N GLN A 34 4.68 19.71 6.21
CA GLN A 34 4.12 20.68 7.17
C GLN A 34 3.63 20.06 8.49
N HIS A 35 3.58 18.72 8.61
CA HIS A 35 3.12 18.05 9.82
C HIS A 35 4.25 17.56 10.72
N CYS A 36 5.23 16.87 10.15
CA CYS A 36 6.34 16.27 10.91
C CYS A 36 7.70 16.91 10.60
N ASN A 37 7.75 17.94 9.74
CA ASN A 37 8.97 18.62 9.30
C ASN A 37 10.02 17.72 8.64
N ALA A 38 9.67 16.48 8.29
CA ALA A 38 10.55 15.60 7.55
C ALA A 38 10.80 16.13 6.13
N GLU A 39 12.06 16.11 5.71
CA GLU A 39 12.50 16.49 4.37
C GLU A 39 12.52 15.25 3.45
N PHE A 40 11.95 15.39 2.25
CA PHE A 40 11.90 14.32 1.26
C PHE A 40 11.90 14.89 -0.16
N VAL A 41 12.24 14.05 -1.14
CA VAL A 41 12.29 14.46 -2.55
C VAL A 41 10.90 14.36 -3.17
N ALA A 42 10.40 15.50 -3.64
CA ALA A 42 9.14 15.62 -4.34
C ALA A 42 9.16 14.80 -5.64
N SER A 43 8.42 13.69 -5.65
CA SER A 43 8.39 12.76 -6.78
C SER A 43 6.95 12.53 -7.22
N ALA A 44 6.65 12.75 -8.50
CA ALA A 44 5.34 12.43 -9.08
C ALA A 44 5.13 10.92 -9.31
N GLN A 45 6.06 10.08 -8.83
CA GLN A 45 5.81 8.64 -8.77
C GLN A 45 4.67 8.43 -7.78
N SER A 46 3.48 8.30 -8.36
CA SER A 46 2.26 7.92 -7.67
C SER A 46 2.60 6.79 -6.71
N ASP A 47 2.29 6.98 -5.43
CA ASP A 47 2.35 5.96 -4.37
C ASP A 47 1.69 4.62 -4.79
N GLY A 48 0.94 4.61 -5.90
CA GLY A 48 0.33 3.45 -6.54
C GLY A 48 1.28 2.30 -6.90
N CYS A 49 2.53 2.52 -7.35
CA CYS A 49 3.36 1.36 -7.75
C CYS A 49 3.74 0.50 -6.53
N GLN A 50 4.15 1.13 -5.41
CA GLN A 50 4.48 0.43 -4.18
C GLN A 50 3.22 -0.08 -3.46
N HIS A 51 2.10 0.65 -3.54
CA HIS A 51 0.84 0.24 -2.95
C HIS A 51 0.23 -0.99 -3.64
N ILE A 52 0.31 -1.08 -4.97
CA ILE A 52 -0.20 -2.22 -5.73
C ILE A 52 0.64 -3.46 -5.43
N ASP A 53 1.97 -3.33 -5.37
CA ASP A 53 2.87 -4.45 -5.06
C ASP A 53 2.62 -5.01 -3.65
N ARG A 54 2.53 -4.12 -2.65
CA ARG A 54 2.15 -4.48 -1.27
C ARG A 54 0.77 -5.14 -1.19
N SER A 55 -0.19 -4.64 -1.95
CA SER A 55 -1.57 -5.16 -1.96
C SER A 55 -1.64 -6.55 -2.60
N ASN A 56 -0.87 -6.80 -3.67
CA ASN A 56 -0.77 -8.11 -4.31
C ASN A 56 -0.11 -9.15 -3.40
N ASP A 57 0.96 -8.78 -2.67
CA ASP A 57 1.58 -9.67 -1.67
C ASP A 57 0.57 -10.08 -0.58
N LEU A 58 -0.19 -9.11 -0.07
CA LEU A 58 -1.22 -9.38 0.94
C LEU A 58 -2.31 -10.32 0.42
N LEU A 59 -2.76 -10.15 -0.83
CA LEU A 59 -3.75 -11.02 -1.46
C LEU A 59 -3.25 -12.46 -1.60
N ALA A 60 -2.02 -12.65 -2.10
CA ALA A 60 -1.43 -13.98 -2.28
C ALA A 60 -1.28 -14.74 -0.95
N ARG A 61 -0.96 -14.01 0.12
CA ARG A 61 -0.88 -14.57 1.47
C ARG A 61 -2.25 -14.99 2.01
N VAL A 62 -3.29 -14.19 1.78
CA VAL A 62 -4.66 -14.53 2.16
C VAL A 62 -5.12 -15.79 1.42
N GLU A 63 -4.88 -15.89 0.12
CA GLU A 63 -5.24 -17.07 -0.68
C GLU A 63 -4.55 -18.34 -0.15
N THR A 64 -3.26 -18.25 0.18
CA THR A 64 -2.50 -19.38 0.73
C THR A 64 -3.05 -19.83 2.09
N ALA A 65 -3.45 -18.88 2.94
CA ALA A 65 -4.01 -19.18 4.26
C ALA A 65 -5.38 -19.87 4.15
N LEU A 66 -6.24 -19.38 3.24
CA LEU A 66 -7.56 -19.99 2.99
C LEU A 66 -7.42 -21.43 2.50
N ARG A 67 -6.53 -21.69 1.53
CA ARG A 67 -6.30 -23.04 0.99
C ARG A 67 -5.88 -24.04 2.08
N ARG A 68 -4.95 -23.63 2.95
CA ARG A 68 -4.51 -24.48 4.07
C ARG A 68 -5.64 -24.75 5.04
N ALA A 69 -6.48 -23.75 5.33
CA ALA A 69 -7.63 -23.93 6.22
C ALA A 69 -8.66 -24.89 5.63
N GLU A 70 -8.90 -24.84 4.31
CA GLU A 70 -9.77 -25.78 3.59
C GLU A 70 -9.24 -27.22 3.66
N GLU A 71 -7.93 -27.41 3.43
CA GLU A 71 -7.27 -28.72 3.56
C GLU A 71 -7.35 -29.26 4.99
N GLN A 72 -7.10 -28.40 5.99
CA GLN A 72 -7.20 -28.77 7.41
C GLN A 72 -8.65 -29.10 7.80
N ALA A 73 -9.64 -28.38 7.26
CA ALA A 73 -11.05 -28.64 7.48
C ALA A 73 -11.47 -29.99 6.86
N ALA A 74 -10.96 -30.30 5.66
CA ALA A 74 -11.20 -31.60 5.03
C ALA A 74 -10.54 -32.76 5.83
N VAL A 75 -9.37 -32.54 6.41
CA VAL A 75 -8.68 -33.54 7.25
C VAL A 75 -9.34 -33.71 8.62
N ALA A 76 -9.78 -32.63 9.27
CA ALA A 76 -10.47 -32.68 10.55
C ALA A 76 -11.81 -33.43 10.46
N GLN A 77 -12.57 -33.23 9.38
CA GLN A 77 -13.83 -33.95 9.14
C GLN A 77 -13.65 -35.46 8.86
N GLY A 78 -12.43 -35.91 8.52
CA GLY A 78 -12.09 -37.32 8.36
C GLY A 78 -11.75 -38.04 9.68
N SER A 79 -11.33 -37.31 10.72
CA SER A 79 -10.84 -37.91 11.98
C SER A 79 -11.94 -38.13 13.02
N GLU A 80 -13.07 -37.41 12.95
CA GLU A 80 -14.20 -37.56 13.88
C GLU A 80 -15.09 -38.80 13.62
N LYS A 81 -14.97 -39.49 12.47
CA LYS A 81 -15.78 -40.69 12.17
C LYS A 81 -15.13 -42.02 12.58
N GLN A 82 -13.90 -42.01 13.12
CA GLN A 82 -13.15 -43.23 13.44
C GLN A 82 -12.89 -43.39 14.95
N THR A 83 -13.90 -43.18 15.80
CA THR A 83 -13.87 -43.63 17.19
C THR A 83 -15.28 -43.95 17.67
N ILE A 84 -15.88 -45.00 17.12
CA ILE A 84 -16.96 -45.73 17.79
C ILE A 84 -16.79 -47.20 17.42
N ALA A 85 -16.05 -47.93 18.25
CA ALA A 85 -15.98 -49.39 18.28
C ALA A 85 -16.52 -49.84 19.64
#